data_AF-R1CXK8-F1
#
_entry.id   AF-R1CXK8-F1
#
_cell.length_a   1.000
_cell.length_b   1.000
_cell.length_c   1.000
_cell.angle_alpha   90.00
_cell.angle_beta   90.00
_cell.angle_gamma   90.00
#
_symmetry.space_group_name_H-M   'P 1'
#
loop_
_entity.id
_entity.type
_entity.pdbx_description
1 polymer ?
#
loop_
_entity_poly.entity_id
_entity_poly.type
_entity_poly.pdbx_seq_one_letter_code
_entity_poly.pdbx_strand_id
1 'polypeptide(L)'
;MSRGCRLADIVEPTLLVNFDGLVDITRAFLRIMGGPDSQIINLSSGAGLRAARALSAIDRAALDGASDVASLRSTLAKLCVRAAAHPHGAGETPIYALSKAGVNSYTRLLARRVRVRVNACSPGFCRTEIAGTAADYSTREPKTPALGATVAVRLLFGEIGGGAATGTFFKESSKPGTPVAEAQSSVEPWED
;
A
#
# COMPACT_ATOMS: atom_id res chain seq x y z
N MET A 1 22.97 5.21 20.00
CA MET A 1 22.62 5.33 18.56
C MET A 1 21.49 6.35 18.40
N SER A 2 21.64 7.34 17.52
CA SER A 2 20.58 8.33 17.25
C SER A 2 19.36 7.66 16.59
N ARG A 3 18.17 8.28 16.71
CA ARG A 3 16.94 7.74 16.11
C ARG A 3 17.02 7.65 14.58
N GLY A 4 17.75 8.55 13.92
CA GLY A 4 18.00 8.50 12.47
C GLY A 4 18.87 7.31 12.05
N CYS A 5 19.90 6.97 12.84
CA CYS A 5 20.73 5.78 12.61
C CYS A 5 19.89 4.49 12.60
N ARG A 6 18.91 4.38 13.51
CA ARG A 6 18.01 3.21 13.61
C ARG A 6 16.98 3.12 12.48
N LEU A 7 16.65 4.22 11.81
CA LEU A 7 15.72 4.20 10.67
C LEU A 7 16.41 3.83 9.37
N ALA A 8 17.67 4.23 9.17
CA ALA A 8 18.43 3.84 7.99
C ALA A 8 18.53 2.31 7.87
N ASP A 9 18.76 1.62 8.99
CA ASP A 9 18.91 0.16 9.06
C ASP A 9 17.66 -0.61 8.61
N ILE A 10 16.47 0.00 8.70
CA ILE A 10 15.21 -0.65 8.31
C ILE A 10 14.75 -0.30 6.89
N VAL A 11 15.45 0.61 6.18
CA VAL A 11 15.08 0.99 4.81
C VAL A 11 15.09 -0.22 3.89
N GLU A 12 16.24 -0.88 3.78
CA GLU A 12 16.41 -1.98 2.83
C GLU A 12 15.55 -3.21 3.20
N PRO A 13 15.52 -3.69 4.47
CA PRO A 13 14.64 -4.79 4.84
C PRO A 13 13.15 -4.50 4.59
N THR A 14 12.70 -3.25 4.81
CA THR A 14 11.30 -2.88 4.57
C THR A 14 10.97 -2.89 3.08
N LEU A 15 11.86 -2.36 2.23
CA LEU A 15 11.65 -2.34 0.78
C LEU A 15 11.75 -3.75 0.17
N LEU A 16 12.69 -4.57 0.67
CA LEU A 16 12.82 -5.98 0.26
C LEU A 16 11.51 -6.73 0.43
N VAL A 17 10.83 -6.57 1.57
CA VAL A 17 9.58 -7.29 1.86
C VAL A 17 8.38 -6.62 1.19
N ASN A 18 8.16 -5.33 1.44
CA ASN A 18 6.91 -4.68 1.06
C ASN A 18 6.82 -4.34 -0.42
N PHE A 19 7.96 -4.17 -1.10
CA PHE A 19 8.02 -3.77 -2.49
C PHE A 19 8.65 -4.84 -3.38
N ASP A 20 9.90 -5.24 -3.11
CA ASP A 20 10.63 -6.17 -3.99
C ASP A 20 9.95 -7.55 -4.00
N GLY A 21 9.63 -8.12 -2.83
CA GLY A 21 8.91 -9.39 -2.73
C GLY A 21 7.53 -9.37 -3.41
N LEU A 22 6.81 -8.24 -3.32
CA LEU A 22 5.53 -8.05 -4.02
C LEU A 22 5.71 -8.00 -5.54
N VAL A 23 6.74 -7.32 -6.02
CA VAL A 23 7.09 -7.26 -7.44
C VAL A 23 7.46 -8.65 -7.96
N ASP A 24 8.29 -9.38 -7.22
CA ASP A 24 8.79 -10.69 -7.64
C ASP A 24 7.68 -11.73 -7.70
N ILE A 25 6.81 -11.80 -6.67
CA ILE A 25 5.66 -12.70 -6.70
C ILE A 25 4.73 -12.32 -7.85
N THR A 26 4.47 -11.02 -8.04
CA THR A 26 3.62 -10.55 -9.14
C THR A 26 4.17 -10.97 -10.50
N ARG A 27 5.47 -10.78 -10.74
CA ARG A 27 6.13 -11.18 -11.99
C ARG A 27 6.10 -12.69 -12.23
N ALA A 28 6.30 -13.49 -11.18
CA ALA A 28 6.26 -14.94 -11.27
C ALA A 28 4.85 -15.42 -11.69
N PHE A 29 3.81 -14.96 -10.98
CA PHE A 29 2.44 -15.40 -11.23
C PHE A 29 1.84 -14.81 -12.52
N LEU A 30 2.21 -13.59 -12.92
CA LEU A 30 1.72 -12.99 -14.17
C LEU A 30 1.94 -13.88 -15.41
N ARG A 31 2.99 -14.72 -15.41
CA ARG A 31 3.29 -15.62 -16.53
C ARG A 31 2.25 -16.73 -16.72
N ILE A 32 1.49 -17.04 -15.69
CA ILE A 32 0.45 -18.08 -15.69
C ILE A 32 -0.96 -17.50 -15.57
N MET A 33 -1.10 -16.18 -15.43
CA MET A 33 -2.38 -15.48 -15.43
C MET A 33 -2.80 -15.13 -16.86
N GLY A 34 -3.94 -15.64 -17.30
CA GLY A 34 -4.42 -15.40 -18.68
C GLY A 34 -5.95 -15.43 -18.86
N GLY A 35 -6.71 -15.78 -17.83
CA GLY A 35 -8.17 -15.80 -17.89
C GLY A 35 -8.78 -14.39 -17.90
N PRO A 36 -10.00 -14.22 -18.44
CA PRO A 36 -10.68 -12.92 -18.52
C PRO A 36 -10.88 -12.25 -17.15
N ASP A 37 -11.00 -13.05 -16.10
CA ASP A 37 -11.23 -12.56 -14.73
C ASP A 37 -9.94 -12.46 -13.89
N SER A 38 -8.78 -12.66 -14.51
CA SER A 38 -7.48 -12.57 -13.83
C SER A 38 -7.31 -11.22 -13.14
N GLN A 39 -6.94 -11.25 -11.88
CA GLN A 39 -6.76 -10.05 -11.08
C GLN A 39 -5.64 -10.17 -10.05
N ILE A 40 -4.98 -9.05 -9.79
CA ILE A 40 -3.98 -8.85 -8.74
C ILE A 40 -4.51 -7.79 -7.79
N ILE A 41 -4.52 -8.11 -6.50
CA ILE A 41 -4.92 -7.19 -5.44
C ILE A 41 -3.72 -6.99 -4.52
N ASN A 42 -3.10 -5.82 -4.62
CA ASN A 42 -1.96 -5.45 -3.80
C ASN A 42 -2.43 -4.89 -2.45
N LEU A 43 -2.09 -5.58 -1.36
CA LEU A 43 -2.34 -5.08 0.01
C LEU A 43 -1.37 -3.93 0.34
N SER A 44 -1.90 -2.72 0.17
CA SER A 44 -1.23 -1.45 0.46
C SER A 44 -1.69 -0.87 1.80
N SER A 45 -1.68 0.45 1.95
CA SER A 45 -2.13 1.16 3.14
C SER A 45 -2.53 2.59 2.81
N GLY A 46 -3.52 3.13 3.53
CA GLY A 46 -3.80 4.56 3.51
C GLY A 46 -2.60 5.42 3.94
N ALA A 47 -1.64 4.88 4.70
CA ALA A 47 -0.38 5.56 4.99
C ALA A 47 0.44 5.84 3.71
N GLY A 48 0.39 4.94 2.72
CA GLY A 48 1.04 5.13 1.43
C GLY A 48 0.43 6.26 0.62
N LEU A 49 -0.91 6.40 0.64
CA LEU A 49 -1.58 7.54 0.01
C LEU A 49 -1.18 8.86 0.68
N ARG A 50 -1.23 8.92 2.02
CA ARG A 50 -0.83 10.12 2.78
C ARG A 50 0.63 10.49 2.52
N ALA A 51 1.53 9.52 2.53
CA ALA A 51 2.95 9.75 2.24
C ALA A 51 3.14 10.30 0.82
N ALA A 52 2.49 9.71 -0.18
CA ALA A 52 2.57 10.18 -1.56
C ALA A 52 2.01 11.60 -1.74
N ARG A 53 0.93 11.96 -1.04
CA ARG A 53 0.33 13.31 -1.07
C ARG A 53 1.19 14.36 -0.35
N ALA A 54 1.94 13.93 0.66
CA ALA A 54 2.87 14.80 1.38
C ALA A 54 4.24 14.99 0.68
N LEU A 55 4.50 14.29 -0.44
CA LEU A 55 5.73 14.48 -1.22
C LEU A 55 5.73 15.85 -1.92
N SER A 56 6.94 16.37 -2.18
CA SER A 56 7.09 17.49 -3.11
C SER A 56 6.57 17.11 -4.50
N ALA A 57 6.16 18.09 -5.30
CA ALA A 57 5.70 17.84 -6.68
C ALA A 57 6.75 17.09 -7.52
N ILE A 58 8.03 17.41 -7.33
CA ILE A 58 9.16 16.76 -8.02
C ILE A 58 9.27 15.29 -7.61
N ASP A 59 9.27 15.02 -6.30
CA ASP A 59 9.39 13.65 -5.78
C ASP A 59 8.19 12.80 -6.16
N ARG A 60 6.98 13.39 -6.12
CA ARG A 60 5.75 12.73 -6.54
C ARG A 60 5.78 12.39 -8.02
N ALA A 61 6.19 13.34 -8.88
CA ALA A 61 6.34 13.11 -10.31
C ALA A 61 7.39 12.03 -10.61
N ALA A 62 8.52 12.01 -9.88
CA ALA A 62 9.54 10.98 -10.03
C ALA A 62 9.05 9.58 -9.63
N LEU A 63 8.22 9.49 -8.57
CA LEU A 63 7.66 8.22 -8.11
C LEU A 63 6.58 7.70 -9.08
N ASP A 64 5.62 8.55 -9.44
CA ASP A 64 4.47 8.15 -10.26
C ASP A 64 4.78 8.07 -11.76
N GLY A 65 5.77 8.85 -12.21
CA GLY A 65 6.27 8.88 -13.58
C GLY A 65 7.32 7.82 -13.87
N ALA A 66 7.71 6.99 -12.89
CA ALA A 66 8.66 5.90 -13.12
C ALA A 66 8.21 5.02 -14.30
N SER A 67 9.09 4.82 -15.27
CA SER A 67 8.78 4.03 -16.47
C SER A 67 8.89 2.53 -16.20
N ASP A 68 9.71 2.10 -15.24
CA ASP A 68 9.91 0.70 -14.93
C ASP A 68 10.12 0.49 -13.42
N VAL A 69 10.17 -0.78 -13.03
CA VAL A 69 10.33 -1.19 -11.63
C VAL A 69 11.68 -0.76 -11.06
N ALA A 70 12.75 -0.77 -11.87
CA ALA A 70 14.09 -0.43 -11.40
C ALA A 70 14.18 1.08 -11.04
N SER A 71 13.63 1.93 -11.90
CA SER A 71 13.50 3.37 -11.68
C SER A 71 12.60 3.65 -10.48
N LEU A 72 11.46 2.95 -10.37
CA LEU A 72 10.56 3.08 -9.23
C LEU A 72 11.25 2.70 -7.91
N ARG A 73 11.97 1.58 -7.87
CA ARG A 73 12.72 1.12 -6.70
C ARG A 73 13.85 2.07 -6.31
N SER A 74 14.56 2.62 -7.29
CA SER A 74 15.62 3.61 -7.08
C SER A 74 15.08 4.91 -6.49
N THR A 75 13.99 5.44 -7.05
CA THR A 75 13.30 6.61 -6.49
C THR A 75 12.83 6.35 -5.07
N LEU A 76 12.18 5.21 -4.84
CA LEU A 76 11.68 4.83 -3.53
C LEU A 76 12.80 4.72 -2.48
N ALA A 77 13.93 4.12 -2.82
CA ALA A 77 15.10 4.03 -1.94
C ALA A 77 15.61 5.42 -1.54
N LYS A 78 15.75 6.34 -2.51
CA LYS A 78 16.19 7.72 -2.25
C LYS A 78 15.24 8.45 -1.30
N LEU A 79 13.93 8.30 -1.50
CA LEU A 79 12.92 8.88 -0.63
C LEU A 79 13.00 8.33 0.79
N CYS A 80 13.12 7.00 0.93
CA CYS A 80 13.25 6.35 2.24
C CYS A 80 14.51 6.77 2.99
N VAL A 81 15.67 6.85 2.31
CA VAL A 81 16.93 7.31 2.91
C VAL A 81 16.81 8.76 3.39
N ARG A 82 16.23 9.65 2.58
CA ARG A 82 16.01 11.05 2.97
C ARG A 82 15.07 11.16 4.17
N ALA A 83 14.00 10.36 4.20
CA ALA A 83 13.05 10.33 5.32
C ALA A 83 13.67 9.73 6.59
N ALA A 84 14.54 8.73 6.47
CA ALA A 84 15.27 8.15 7.59
C ALA A 84 16.24 9.17 8.24
N ALA A 85 16.82 10.07 7.44
CA ALA A 85 17.70 11.13 7.92
C ALA A 85 16.94 12.24 8.69
N HIS A 86 15.62 12.37 8.49
CA HIS A 86 14.79 13.43 9.10
C HIS A 86 13.57 12.82 9.83
N PRO A 87 13.77 12.09 10.95
CA PRO A 87 12.66 11.47 11.66
C PRO A 87 11.72 12.53 12.27
N HIS A 88 10.46 12.54 11.82
CA HIS A 88 9.39 13.34 12.45
C HIS A 88 8.53 12.47 13.37
N GLY A 89 8.21 12.98 14.58
CA GLY A 89 7.17 12.45 15.49
C GLY A 89 7.33 11.00 15.96
N ALA A 90 6.59 10.57 16.97
CA ALA A 90 6.50 9.15 17.37
C ALA A 90 5.28 8.49 16.68
N GLY A 91 5.39 7.24 16.22
CA GLY A 91 4.22 6.41 15.86
C GLY A 91 4.11 5.89 14.43
N GLU A 92 4.50 6.64 13.39
CA GLU A 92 4.52 6.15 12.00
C GLU A 92 5.96 6.04 11.49
N THR A 93 6.37 4.89 10.95
CA THR A 93 7.66 4.80 10.27
C THR A 93 7.48 5.37 8.86
N PRO A 94 8.13 6.49 8.50
CA PRO A 94 7.98 7.09 7.18
C PRO A 94 8.42 6.11 6.06
N ILE A 95 9.28 5.14 6.40
CA ILE A 95 9.75 4.09 5.52
C ILE A 95 8.64 3.09 5.17
N TYR A 96 7.82 2.66 6.14
CA TYR A 96 6.66 1.81 5.85
C TYR A 96 5.68 2.54 4.92
N ALA A 97 5.36 3.79 5.26
CA ALA A 97 4.43 4.59 4.48
C ALA A 97 4.93 4.79 3.03
N LEU A 98 6.21 5.14 2.86
CA LEU A 98 6.84 5.23 1.54
C LEU A 98 6.86 3.88 0.80
N SER A 99 7.14 2.77 1.48
CA SER A 99 7.09 1.44 0.85
C SER A 99 5.71 1.14 0.26
N LYS A 100 4.63 1.53 0.96
CA LYS A 100 3.25 1.38 0.49
C LYS A 100 2.90 2.41 -0.59
N ALA A 101 3.49 3.61 -0.58
CA ALA A 101 3.43 4.52 -1.72
C ALA A 101 4.08 3.90 -2.98
N GLY A 102 5.20 3.21 -2.82
CA GLY A 102 5.82 2.41 -3.89
C GLY A 102 4.89 1.33 -4.43
N VAL A 103 4.21 0.57 -3.57
CA VAL A 103 3.19 -0.42 -3.99
C VAL A 103 2.05 0.24 -4.77
N ASN A 104 1.62 1.43 -4.37
CA ASN A 104 0.59 2.20 -5.08
C ASN A 104 1.05 2.60 -6.49
N SER A 105 2.25 3.17 -6.62
CA SER A 105 2.82 3.55 -7.92
C SER A 105 3.09 2.32 -8.79
N TYR A 106 3.54 1.19 -8.21
CA TYR A 106 3.68 -0.08 -8.94
C TYR A 106 2.35 -0.63 -9.45
N THR A 107 1.30 -0.55 -8.63
CA THR A 107 -0.07 -0.93 -9.04
C THR A 107 -0.50 -0.16 -10.29
N ARG A 108 -0.33 1.17 -10.28
CA ARG A 108 -0.66 2.02 -11.45
C ARG A 108 0.24 1.70 -12.64
N LEU A 109 1.54 1.48 -12.40
CA LEU A 109 2.52 1.15 -13.42
C LEU A 109 2.16 -0.14 -14.16
N LEU A 110 1.74 -1.16 -13.41
CA LEU A 110 1.41 -2.47 -13.92
C LEU A 110 0.03 -2.49 -14.60
N ALA A 111 -0.97 -1.83 -14.01
CA ALA A 111 -2.32 -1.71 -14.57
C ALA A 111 -2.34 -1.14 -16.01
N ARG A 112 -1.36 -0.30 -16.38
CA ARG A 112 -1.20 0.22 -17.75
C ARG A 112 -0.52 -0.74 -18.73
N ARG A 113 0.06 -1.85 -18.25
CA ARG A 113 0.94 -2.74 -19.03
C ARG A 113 0.41 -4.15 -19.23
N VAL A 114 -0.51 -4.58 -18.39
CA VAL A 114 -1.02 -5.96 -18.43
C VAL A 114 -2.53 -5.96 -18.61
N ARG A 115 -3.05 -7.06 -19.16
CA ARG A 115 -4.49 -7.28 -19.32
C ARG A 115 -5.16 -7.74 -18.03
N VAL A 116 -4.38 -8.26 -17.09
CA VAL A 116 -4.82 -8.63 -15.74
C VAL A 116 -5.27 -7.36 -15.01
N ARG A 117 -6.41 -7.40 -14.32
CA ARG A 117 -6.87 -6.27 -13.51
C ARG A 117 -5.94 -6.12 -12.30
N VAL A 118 -5.36 -4.94 -12.09
CA VAL A 118 -4.40 -4.73 -10.98
C VAL A 118 -4.86 -3.57 -10.13
N ASN A 119 -5.21 -3.83 -8.89
CA ASN A 119 -5.66 -2.81 -7.95
C ASN A 119 -4.87 -2.88 -6.65
N ALA A 120 -4.93 -1.80 -5.87
CA ALA A 120 -4.42 -1.78 -4.51
C ALA A 120 -5.58 -1.60 -3.54
N CYS A 121 -5.43 -2.09 -2.32
CA CYS A 121 -6.38 -1.78 -1.27
C CYS A 121 -5.71 -1.60 0.09
N SER A 122 -6.42 -0.93 1.00
CA SER A 122 -6.04 -0.76 2.39
C SER A 122 -7.09 -1.37 3.31
N PRO A 123 -6.73 -2.34 4.17
CA PRO A 123 -7.65 -2.94 5.14
C PRO A 123 -8.02 -1.97 6.29
N GLY A 124 -7.35 -0.82 6.35
CA GLY A 124 -7.46 0.12 7.47
C GLY A 124 -6.64 -0.33 8.68
N PHE A 125 -6.87 0.30 9.82
CA PHE A 125 -6.16 -0.02 11.05
C PHE A 125 -6.78 -1.25 11.72
N CYS A 126 -6.10 -2.39 11.61
CA CYS A 126 -6.59 -3.69 12.08
C CYS A 126 -5.78 -4.18 13.28
N ARG A 127 -6.44 -4.88 14.20
CA ARG A 127 -5.83 -5.50 15.38
C ARG A 127 -5.05 -6.74 14.95
N THR A 128 -3.79 -6.52 14.56
CA THR A 128 -2.84 -7.56 14.13
C THR A 128 -1.47 -7.25 14.75
N GLU A 129 -0.56 -8.22 14.72
CA GLU A 129 0.78 -8.05 15.31
C GLU A 129 1.60 -6.92 14.68
N ILE A 130 1.33 -6.54 13.41
CA ILE A 130 2.02 -5.43 12.73
C ILE A 130 1.78 -4.07 13.41
N ALA A 131 0.64 -3.93 14.10
CA ALA A 131 0.36 -2.74 14.89
C ALA A 131 1.29 -2.67 16.11
N GLY A 132 1.82 -3.82 16.56
CA GLY A 132 2.75 -3.96 17.66
C GLY A 132 2.11 -3.68 19.02
N THR A 133 2.89 -3.90 20.08
CA THR A 133 2.53 -3.52 21.46
C THR A 133 2.53 -2.01 21.68
N ALA A 134 3.15 -1.26 20.77
CA ALA A 134 3.21 0.20 20.78
C ALA A 134 2.07 0.87 20.01
N ALA A 135 1.13 0.09 19.46
CA ALA A 135 -0.11 0.65 18.92
C ALA A 135 -0.85 1.36 20.06
N ASP A 136 -0.90 2.69 19.97
CA ASP A 136 -1.70 3.47 20.89
C ASP A 136 -3.19 3.33 20.53
N TYR A 137 -3.80 2.28 21.07
CA TYR A 137 -5.23 2.04 20.93
C TYR A 137 -6.09 3.04 21.72
N SER A 138 -5.49 3.94 22.53
CA SER A 138 -6.23 4.98 23.24
C SER A 138 -6.73 6.09 22.32
N THR A 139 -6.02 6.32 21.20
CA THR A 139 -6.39 7.36 20.22
C THR A 139 -7.15 6.81 19.03
N ARG A 140 -7.04 5.50 18.77
CA ARG A 140 -7.74 4.86 17.65
C ARG A 140 -8.09 3.41 17.96
N GLU A 141 -9.39 3.11 17.90
CA GLU A 141 -9.86 1.74 18.00
C GLU A 141 -9.56 0.95 16.70
N PRO A 142 -8.94 -0.24 16.79
CA PRO A 142 -8.64 -1.06 15.62
C PRO A 142 -9.84 -1.92 15.20
N LYS A 143 -9.95 -2.15 13.90
CA LYS A 143 -10.87 -3.12 13.31
C LYS A 143 -10.44 -4.55 13.64
N THR A 144 -11.37 -5.49 13.59
CA THR A 144 -11.00 -6.92 13.56
C THR A 144 -10.29 -7.23 12.24
N PRO A 145 -9.40 -8.23 12.19
CA PRO A 145 -8.80 -8.68 10.93
C PRO A 145 -9.85 -9.08 9.89
N ALA A 146 -10.93 -9.72 10.31
CA ALA A 146 -12.03 -10.12 9.43
C ALA A 146 -12.71 -8.92 8.76
N LEU A 147 -12.99 -7.85 9.53
CA LEU A 147 -13.56 -6.62 8.97
C LEU A 147 -12.57 -5.98 7.98
N GLY A 148 -11.29 -5.87 8.33
CA GLY A 148 -10.26 -5.32 7.43
C GLY A 148 -10.07 -6.12 6.14
N ALA A 149 -10.21 -7.45 6.19
CA ALA A 149 -10.06 -8.31 5.01
C ALA A 149 -11.18 -8.11 3.97
N THR A 150 -12.33 -7.57 4.37
CA THR A 150 -13.50 -7.40 3.49
C THR A 150 -13.17 -6.66 2.19
N VAL A 151 -12.35 -5.60 2.24
CA VAL A 151 -11.99 -4.84 1.03
C VAL A 151 -11.27 -5.70 -0.02
N ALA A 152 -10.40 -6.61 0.40
CA ALA A 152 -9.70 -7.50 -0.51
C ALA A 152 -10.63 -8.60 -1.04
N VAL A 153 -11.45 -9.19 -0.16
CA VAL A 153 -12.41 -10.24 -0.52
C VAL A 153 -13.47 -9.72 -1.49
N ARG A 154 -14.06 -8.57 -1.21
CA ARG A 154 -15.07 -7.96 -2.07
C ARG A 154 -14.52 -7.53 -3.43
N LEU A 155 -13.28 -7.06 -3.45
CA LEU A 155 -12.61 -6.75 -4.72
C LEU A 155 -12.34 -8.02 -5.53
N LEU A 156 -11.90 -9.10 -4.86
CA LEU A 156 -11.69 -10.42 -5.46
C LEU A 156 -12.95 -10.95 -6.14
N PHE A 157 -14.11 -10.81 -5.50
CA PHE A 157 -15.39 -11.24 -6.06
C PHE A 157 -16.10 -10.19 -6.93
N GLY A 158 -15.46 -9.04 -7.18
CA GLY A 158 -16.00 -7.99 -8.05
C GLY A 158 -17.20 -7.23 -7.47
N GLU A 159 -17.51 -7.41 -6.18
CA GLU A 159 -18.58 -6.71 -5.47
C GLU A 159 -18.32 -5.19 -5.37
N ILE A 160 -17.04 -4.80 -5.42
CA ILE A 160 -16.60 -3.40 -5.50
C ILE A 160 -15.72 -3.19 -6.73
N GLY A 161 -15.74 -1.98 -7.30
CA GLY A 161 -15.02 -1.69 -8.54
C GLY A 161 -15.69 -2.24 -9.81
N GLY A 162 -16.94 -2.69 -9.71
CA GLY A 162 -17.78 -3.10 -10.84
C GLY A 162 -17.24 -4.29 -11.65
N GLY A 163 -16.40 -5.12 -11.05
CA GLY A 163 -15.76 -6.24 -11.74
C GLY A 163 -14.76 -5.86 -12.85
N ALA A 164 -14.53 -4.58 -13.11
CA ALA A 164 -13.68 -4.11 -14.22
C ALA A 164 -12.56 -3.16 -13.78
N ALA A 165 -12.56 -2.70 -12.51
CA ALA A 165 -11.56 -1.77 -12.02
C ALA A 165 -10.13 -2.30 -12.22
N THR A 166 -9.24 -1.40 -12.64
CA THR A 166 -7.78 -1.62 -12.71
C THR A 166 -7.11 -0.27 -12.48
N GLY A 167 -5.94 -0.27 -11.83
CA GLY A 167 -5.22 0.92 -11.45
C GLY A 167 -5.91 1.75 -10.38
N THR A 168 -6.79 1.16 -9.56
CA THR A 168 -7.58 1.86 -8.53
C THR A 168 -7.12 1.49 -7.12
N PHE A 169 -7.31 2.42 -6.18
CA PHE A 169 -7.13 2.18 -4.75
C PHE A 169 -8.47 2.08 -4.03
N PHE A 170 -8.64 1.03 -3.24
CA PHE A 170 -9.81 0.81 -2.42
C PHE A 170 -9.45 0.84 -0.93
N LYS A 171 -10.38 1.30 -0.09
CA LYS A 171 -10.19 1.35 1.35
C LYS A 171 -11.39 0.75 2.05
N GLU A 172 -11.10 -0.09 3.04
CA GLU A 172 -12.10 -0.50 4.02
C GLU A 172 -12.48 0.72 4.88
N SER A 173 -13.73 1.16 4.79
CA SER A 173 -14.21 2.44 5.32
C SER A 173 -15.15 2.28 6.51
N SER A 174 -15.41 1.07 7.00
CA SER A 174 -16.26 0.84 8.16
C SER A 174 -15.64 1.38 9.45
N LYS A 175 -16.49 1.60 10.46
CA LYS A 175 -16.04 1.85 11.84
C LYS A 175 -15.63 0.53 12.51
N PRO A 176 -14.75 0.55 13.52
CA PRO A 176 -14.54 -0.61 14.38
C PRO A 176 -15.88 -1.13 14.95
N GLY A 177 -16.01 -2.45 15.07
CA GLY A 177 -17.24 -3.10 15.55
C GLY A 177 -18.32 -3.35 14.49
N THR A 178 -18.21 -2.79 13.28
CA THR A 178 -19.16 -3.07 12.19
C THR A 178 -19.18 -4.57 11.85
N PRO A 179 -20.38 -5.22 11.76
CA PRO A 179 -20.49 -6.60 11.30
C PRO A 179 -19.93 -6.77 9.89
N VAL A 180 -19.29 -7.90 9.60
CA VAL A 180 -18.69 -8.20 8.27
C VAL A 180 -19.70 -8.08 7.13
N ALA A 181 -20.96 -8.49 7.36
CA ALA A 181 -22.04 -8.38 6.39
C ALA A 181 -22.37 -6.91 6.03
N GLU A 182 -22.16 -5.99 6.96
CA GLU A 182 -22.43 -4.55 6.80
C GLU A 182 -21.18 -3.75 6.45
N ALA A 183 -20.05 -4.42 6.22
CA ALA A 183 -18.79 -3.74 5.89
C ALA A 183 -18.97 -2.84 4.67
N GLN A 184 -18.18 -1.77 4.60
CA GLN A 184 -18.19 -0.81 3.50
C GLN A 184 -16.78 -0.59 2.98
N SER A 185 -16.67 -0.35 1.68
CA SER A 185 -15.41 0.02 1.06
C SER A 185 -15.63 1.18 0.11
N SER A 186 -14.67 2.09 0.06
CA SER A 186 -14.70 3.25 -0.80
C SER A 186 -13.52 3.22 -1.76
N VAL A 187 -13.70 3.78 -2.95
CA VAL A 187 -12.56 4.20 -3.79
C VAL A 187 -11.92 5.41 -3.11
N GLU A 188 -10.60 5.41 -2.97
CA GLU A 188 -9.85 6.57 -2.48
C GLU A 188 -8.95 7.05 -3.63
N PRO A 189 -9.11 8.29 -4.12
CA PRO A 189 -8.35 8.76 -5.27
C PRO A 189 -6.84 8.83 -4.96
N TRP A 190 -6.01 8.61 -5.96
CA TRP A 190 -4.55 8.69 -5.81
C TRP A 190 -4.06 10.10 -5.47
N GLU A 191 -4.83 11.10 -5.89
CA GLU A 191 -4.62 12.54 -5.70
C GLU A 191 -5.75 13.08 -4.82
N ASP A 192 -5.55 14.26 -4.22
CA ASP A 192 -6.56 14.94 -3.40
C ASP A 192 -7.59 15.67 -4.27
#